data_AF-A0A8X7RB13-F1
#
_entry.id   AF-A0A8X7RB13-F1
#
_cell.length_a   1.000
_cell.length_b   1.000
_cell.length_c   1.000
_cell.angle_alpha   90.00
_cell.angle_beta   90.00
_cell.angle_gamma   90.00
#
_symmetry.space_group_name_H-M   'P 1'
#
loop_
_entity.id
_entity.type
_entity.pdbx_description
1 polymer ?
#
loop_
_entity_poly.entity_id
_entity_poly.type
_entity_poly.pdbx_seq_one_letter_code
_entity_poly.pdbx_strand_id
1 'polypeptide(L)'
;MGYKVARASEYLAITGGGIQDIKLAKKSWVFPWQSCTVFDVSPVNYTFEVQAMSSEKLPFVIPAVFTIGPRVDDPHALLLYAMLMSQHDKHSNHVNELVQGVIEGETRVLVASMTMEEVFKGTKEFKKEVFEKVQLELNQFGLVIYNANVKQLVDVPGHEYFSYLGQKTQMEAANQAKIDVAEAKMKGEVGAKERTGLTIQNAAKIDAESKIISTQRLGEGTKEEIKVKSEVQVFQNEKAALVAQADAALAIQKAALTKSSCKKQTGSYNDKQKKAEAVLYEKQKQAEATKAAVDAAFYAKQKEAEGLVSMANAQGTYIKTLLGAVDNNYSAMRDFLMINNGIYQDIAKTNAMAIRDLQPKISVWNQGGAGVDQG
;
A
#
# COMPACT_ATOMS: atom_id res chain seq x y z
N MET A 1 52.86 -42.17 -57.66
CA MET A 1 51.73 -41.24 -57.46
C MET A 1 50.77 -41.92 -56.50
N GLY A 2 50.45 -41.30 -55.37
CA GLY A 2 49.57 -41.90 -54.35
C GLY A 2 48.30 -41.08 -54.20
N TYR A 3 47.15 -41.73 -54.13
CA TYR A 3 45.90 -41.06 -53.77
C TYR A 3 45.79 -41.00 -52.25
N LYS A 4 45.74 -39.80 -51.69
CA LYS A 4 45.57 -39.58 -50.25
C LYS A 4 44.20 -38.97 -49.96
N VAL A 5 43.58 -39.44 -48.89
CA VAL A 5 42.29 -38.97 -48.39
C VAL A 5 42.48 -38.62 -46.92
N ALA A 6 42.08 -37.40 -46.54
CA ALA A 6 42.08 -36.95 -45.16
C ALA A 6 40.84 -37.47 -44.42
N ARG A 7 40.94 -37.66 -43.10
CA ARG A 7 39.78 -37.97 -42.25
C ARG A 7 38.84 -36.77 -42.13
N ALA A 8 37.68 -36.98 -41.50
CA ALA A 8 36.64 -35.96 -41.37
C ALA A 8 37.19 -34.63 -40.78
N SER A 9 38.00 -34.71 -39.75
CA SER A 9 38.63 -33.57 -39.07
C SER A 9 40.01 -33.18 -39.62
N GLU A 10 40.49 -33.77 -40.71
CA GLU A 10 41.84 -33.52 -41.21
C GLU A 10 41.83 -32.83 -42.58
N TYR A 11 42.89 -32.10 -42.90
CA TYR A 11 43.14 -31.55 -44.24
C TYR A 11 44.53 -31.93 -44.72
N LEU A 12 44.67 -32.10 -46.04
CA LEU A 12 45.97 -32.29 -46.70
C LEU A 12 46.50 -30.92 -47.11
N ALA A 13 47.67 -30.56 -46.61
CA ALA A 13 48.49 -29.48 -47.15
C ALA A 13 49.50 -30.07 -48.14
N ILE A 14 49.42 -29.63 -49.40
CA ILE A 14 50.26 -30.13 -50.49
C ILE A 14 51.13 -28.99 -51.02
N THR A 15 52.43 -29.23 -51.06
CA THR A 15 53.46 -28.30 -51.54
C THR A 15 54.37 -29.00 -52.55
N GLY A 16 55.16 -28.24 -53.32
CA GLY A 16 56.11 -28.79 -54.30
C GLY A 16 55.74 -28.50 -55.76
N GLY A 17 56.30 -29.26 -56.70
CA GLY A 17 56.29 -28.88 -58.12
C GLY A 17 54.90 -28.61 -58.69
N GLY A 18 54.74 -27.40 -59.27
CA GLY A 18 53.49 -26.91 -59.87
C GLY A 18 52.53 -26.19 -58.91
N ILE A 19 52.90 -26.01 -57.64
CA ILE A 19 52.13 -25.28 -56.62
C ILE A 19 52.99 -24.12 -56.13
N GLN A 20 52.45 -22.89 -56.11
CA GLN A 20 53.21 -21.69 -55.74
C GLN A 20 53.36 -21.52 -54.21
N ASP A 21 52.27 -21.72 -53.44
CA ASP A 21 52.29 -21.65 -51.97
C ASP A 21 51.90 -23.00 -51.33
N ILE A 22 50.64 -23.15 -50.93
CA ILE A 22 50.10 -24.37 -50.29
C ILE A 22 48.74 -24.66 -50.91
N LYS A 23 48.53 -25.91 -51.33
CA LYS A 23 47.21 -26.38 -51.79
C LYS A 23 46.55 -27.20 -50.69
N LEU A 24 45.40 -26.74 -50.21
CA LEU A 24 44.57 -27.46 -49.24
C LEU A 24 43.54 -28.35 -49.94
N ALA A 25 43.47 -29.62 -49.56
CA ALA A 25 42.49 -30.56 -50.11
C ALA A 25 42.08 -31.64 -49.10
N LYS A 26 40.83 -32.09 -49.15
CA LYS A 26 40.37 -33.29 -48.41
C LYS A 26 40.81 -34.59 -49.11
N LYS A 27 40.90 -34.56 -50.44
CA LYS A 27 41.30 -35.69 -51.26
C LYS A 27 42.12 -35.18 -52.44
N SER A 28 43.31 -35.74 -52.67
CA SER A 28 44.14 -35.34 -53.80
C SER A 28 45.12 -36.45 -54.18
N TRP A 29 45.48 -36.44 -55.46
CA TRP A 29 46.65 -37.16 -55.91
C TRP A 29 47.91 -36.39 -55.52
N VAL A 30 48.89 -37.10 -54.95
CA VAL A 30 50.21 -36.57 -54.60
C VAL A 30 51.23 -37.16 -55.56
N PHE A 31 51.91 -36.30 -56.31
CA PHE A 31 52.94 -36.67 -57.27
C PHE A 31 54.33 -36.81 -56.60
N PRO A 32 55.30 -37.53 -57.19
CA PRO A 32 56.62 -37.76 -56.58
C PRO A 32 57.41 -36.49 -56.24
N TRP A 33 57.15 -35.38 -56.93
CA TRP A 33 57.78 -34.06 -56.68
C TRP A 33 56.94 -33.16 -55.75
N GLN A 34 55.92 -33.71 -55.10
CA GLN A 34 55.04 -32.99 -54.16
C GLN A 34 55.15 -33.59 -52.76
N SER A 35 55.27 -32.72 -51.77
CA SER A 35 55.21 -33.04 -50.36
C SER A 35 53.77 -32.87 -49.86
N CYS A 36 53.33 -33.78 -49.00
CA CYS A 36 51.98 -33.74 -48.43
C CYS A 36 52.04 -33.98 -46.93
N THR A 37 51.59 -32.98 -46.16
CA THR A 37 51.41 -33.03 -44.72
C THR A 37 49.92 -33.09 -44.39
N VAL A 38 49.57 -33.81 -43.32
CA VAL A 38 48.20 -33.93 -42.82
C VAL A 38 48.13 -33.19 -41.49
N PHE A 39 47.14 -32.33 -41.31
CA PHE A 39 46.90 -31.63 -40.06
C PHE A 39 45.43 -31.75 -39.65
N ASP A 40 45.20 -31.78 -38.33
CA ASP A 40 43.86 -31.85 -37.73
C ASP A 40 43.32 -30.42 -37.52
N VAL A 41 42.04 -30.23 -37.76
CA VAL A 41 41.31 -28.96 -37.55
C VAL A 41 40.40 -29.01 -36.33
N SER A 42 40.44 -30.10 -35.56
CA SER A 42 39.65 -30.25 -34.34
C SER A 42 40.06 -29.20 -33.29
N PRO A 43 39.08 -28.54 -32.64
CA PRO A 43 39.39 -27.62 -31.55
C PRO A 43 40.07 -28.34 -30.38
N VAL A 44 41.07 -27.69 -29.79
CA VAL A 44 41.85 -28.19 -28.66
C VAL A 44 41.55 -27.35 -27.42
N ASN A 45 41.51 -27.99 -26.26
CA ASN A 45 41.34 -27.30 -24.98
C ASN A 45 42.69 -26.90 -24.40
N TYR A 46 42.88 -25.61 -24.20
CA TYR A 46 44.05 -24.99 -23.61
C TYR A 46 43.72 -24.57 -22.18
N THR A 47 44.38 -25.19 -21.21
CA THR A 47 44.30 -24.81 -19.80
C THR A 47 45.48 -23.94 -19.44
N PHE A 48 45.23 -22.78 -18.84
CA PHE A 48 46.30 -21.92 -18.35
C PHE A 48 45.97 -21.34 -17.00
N GLU A 49 47.04 -21.00 -16.27
CA GLU A 49 47.02 -20.37 -14.96
C GLU A 49 47.87 -19.10 -15.05
N VAL A 50 47.23 -18.00 -15.45
CA VAL A 50 47.96 -16.74 -15.63
C VAL A 50 48.20 -16.13 -14.25
N GLN A 51 49.47 -16.04 -13.87
CA GLN A 51 49.88 -15.21 -12.74
C GLN A 51 49.94 -13.75 -13.18
N ALA A 52 49.16 -12.91 -12.52
CA ALA A 52 49.07 -11.49 -12.83
C ALA A 52 49.09 -10.65 -11.55
N MET A 53 49.29 -9.34 -11.73
CA MET A 53 49.20 -8.35 -10.66
C MET A 53 48.11 -7.35 -11.00
N SER A 54 47.24 -7.02 -10.05
CA SER A 54 46.25 -5.95 -10.20
C SER A 54 46.91 -4.57 -10.25
N SER A 55 46.14 -3.53 -10.56
CA SER A 55 46.59 -2.13 -10.46
C SER A 55 47.06 -1.74 -9.06
N GLU A 56 46.56 -2.43 -8.03
CA GLU A 56 46.92 -2.27 -6.62
C GLU A 56 48.17 -3.09 -6.22
N LYS A 57 48.81 -3.75 -7.18
CA LYS A 57 49.99 -4.62 -7.00
C LYS A 57 49.71 -5.87 -6.14
N LEU A 58 48.46 -6.34 -6.12
CA LEU A 58 48.11 -7.60 -5.48
C LEU A 58 48.30 -8.75 -6.47
N PRO A 59 49.09 -9.78 -6.13
CA PRO A 59 49.32 -10.93 -7.01
C PRO A 59 48.16 -11.91 -6.92
N PHE A 60 47.71 -12.44 -8.06
CA PHE A 60 46.67 -13.47 -8.12
C PHE A 60 46.79 -14.36 -9.36
N VAL A 61 46.05 -15.47 -9.34
CA VAL A 61 46.03 -16.46 -10.42
C VAL A 61 44.65 -16.49 -11.08
N ILE A 62 44.66 -16.42 -12.41
CA ILE A 62 43.48 -16.58 -13.25
C ILE A 62 43.52 -17.95 -13.93
N PRO A 63 42.83 -18.95 -13.37
CA PRO A 63 42.68 -20.23 -14.04
C PRO A 63 41.59 -20.12 -15.11
N ALA A 64 41.94 -20.41 -16.36
CA ALA A 64 40.95 -20.45 -17.43
C ALA A 64 41.22 -21.55 -18.45
N VAL A 65 40.16 -21.93 -19.16
CA VAL A 65 40.16 -22.99 -20.17
C VAL A 65 39.57 -22.43 -21.45
N PHE A 66 40.35 -22.45 -22.52
CA PHE A 66 39.95 -21.95 -23.83
C PHE A 66 39.92 -23.09 -24.83
N THR A 67 38.82 -23.23 -25.56
CA THR A 67 38.71 -24.17 -26.66
C THR A 67 39.03 -23.41 -27.94
N ILE A 68 40.18 -23.69 -28.55
CA ILE A 68 40.71 -22.95 -29.70
C ILE A 68 40.97 -23.93 -30.83
N GLY A 69 40.62 -23.54 -32.05
CA GLY A 69 40.91 -24.32 -33.25
C GLY A 69 41.02 -23.44 -34.48
N PRO A 70 41.48 -23.98 -35.61
CA PRO A 70 41.50 -23.23 -36.87
C PRO A 70 40.09 -22.95 -37.38
N ARG A 71 39.90 -21.78 -38.00
CA ARG A 71 38.62 -21.42 -38.62
C ARG A 71 38.44 -22.19 -39.93
N VAL A 72 37.57 -23.19 -39.93
CA VAL A 72 37.30 -24.05 -41.11
C VAL A 72 36.48 -23.32 -42.19
N ASP A 73 35.68 -22.31 -41.80
CA ASP A 73 34.80 -21.58 -42.72
C ASP A 73 35.55 -20.66 -43.70
N ASP A 74 36.76 -20.24 -43.33
CA ASP A 74 37.58 -19.33 -44.14
C ASP A 74 38.81 -20.06 -44.72
N PRO A 75 38.89 -20.23 -46.05
CA PRO A 75 40.05 -20.83 -46.70
C PRO A 75 41.36 -20.10 -46.40
N HIS A 76 41.35 -18.77 -46.21
CA HIS A 76 42.55 -18.00 -45.90
C HIS A 76 43.06 -18.28 -44.49
N ALA A 77 42.18 -18.30 -43.49
CA ALA A 77 42.53 -18.69 -42.12
C ALA A 77 43.11 -20.11 -42.06
N LEU A 78 42.53 -21.04 -42.84
CA LEU A 78 43.03 -22.42 -42.90
C LEU A 78 44.43 -22.52 -43.53
N LEU A 79 44.73 -21.66 -44.52
CA LEU A 79 46.08 -21.55 -45.10
C LEU A 79 47.10 -21.01 -44.08
N LEU A 80 46.74 -19.96 -43.33
CA LEU A 80 47.60 -19.41 -42.27
C LEU A 80 47.92 -20.46 -41.20
N TYR A 81 46.92 -21.23 -40.78
CA TYR A 81 47.11 -22.32 -39.84
C TYR A 81 48.00 -23.44 -40.42
N ALA A 82 47.81 -23.80 -41.69
CA ALA A 82 48.64 -24.79 -42.35
C ALA A 82 50.11 -24.34 -42.48
N MET A 83 50.35 -23.04 -42.70
CA MET A 83 51.70 -22.45 -42.70
C MET A 83 52.36 -22.55 -41.32
N LEU A 84 51.61 -22.24 -40.25
CA LEU A 84 52.08 -22.35 -38.87
C LEU A 84 52.51 -23.80 -38.53
N MET A 85 51.72 -24.78 -38.98
CA MET A 85 52.01 -26.21 -38.76
C MET A 85 53.17 -26.75 -39.62
N SER A 86 53.53 -26.08 -40.71
CA SER A 86 54.53 -26.56 -41.66
C SER A 86 55.98 -26.26 -41.26
N GLN A 87 56.21 -25.40 -40.26
CA GLN A 87 57.55 -24.86 -39.98
C GLN A 87 58.42 -25.66 -38.99
N HIS A 88 57.97 -26.76 -38.37
CA HIS A 88 58.79 -27.46 -37.36
C HIS A 88 58.70 -29.00 -37.34
N ASP A 89 59.75 -29.61 -36.80
CA ASP A 89 59.95 -31.05 -36.58
C ASP A 89 58.75 -31.72 -35.87
N LYS A 90 58.58 -33.02 -36.14
CA LYS A 90 57.47 -33.92 -35.75
C LYS A 90 57.13 -34.05 -34.25
N HIS A 91 57.60 -33.16 -33.38
CA HIS A 91 57.41 -33.19 -31.92
C HIS A 91 56.89 -31.87 -31.30
N SER A 92 56.51 -30.87 -32.09
CA SER A 92 56.41 -29.47 -31.62
C SER A 92 55.14 -29.10 -30.85
N ASN A 93 55.30 -28.70 -29.59
CA ASN A 93 54.34 -27.91 -28.79
C ASN A 93 54.21 -26.44 -29.25
N HIS A 94 54.75 -26.07 -30.41
CA HIS A 94 54.91 -24.67 -30.82
C HIS A 94 53.58 -23.90 -30.92
N VAL A 95 52.52 -24.51 -31.47
CA VAL A 95 51.19 -23.90 -31.51
C VAL A 95 50.65 -23.69 -30.09
N ASN A 96 50.92 -24.62 -29.18
CA ASN A 96 50.49 -24.51 -27.79
C ASN A 96 51.23 -23.37 -27.08
N GLU A 97 52.54 -23.25 -27.29
CA GLU A 97 53.37 -22.16 -26.74
C GLU A 97 52.97 -20.79 -27.30
N LEU A 98 52.67 -20.71 -28.61
CA LEU A 98 52.19 -19.49 -29.24
C LEU A 98 50.83 -19.06 -28.66
N VAL A 99 49.86 -19.97 -28.64
CA VAL A 99 48.52 -19.71 -28.11
C VAL A 99 48.60 -19.33 -26.63
N GLN A 100 49.41 -20.05 -25.84
CA GLN A 100 49.62 -19.73 -24.44
C GLN A 100 50.27 -18.35 -24.27
N GLY A 101 51.31 -18.02 -25.04
CA GLY A 101 51.99 -16.73 -24.98
C GLY A 101 51.09 -15.54 -25.32
N VAL A 102 50.25 -15.68 -26.36
CA VAL A 102 49.26 -14.66 -26.74
C VAL A 102 48.24 -14.44 -25.63
N ILE A 103 47.66 -15.52 -25.10
CA ILE A 103 46.63 -15.40 -24.06
C ILE A 103 47.23 -14.84 -22.77
N GLU A 104 48.40 -15.31 -22.35
CA GLU A 104 49.08 -14.80 -21.16
C GLU A 104 49.46 -13.33 -21.28
N GLY A 105 49.97 -12.91 -22.45
CA GLY A 105 50.33 -11.52 -22.73
C GLY A 105 49.12 -10.60 -22.63
N GLU A 106 48.07 -10.86 -23.40
CA GLU A 106 46.88 -10.00 -23.47
C GLU A 106 46.11 -9.98 -22.14
N THR A 107 45.97 -11.14 -21.49
CA THR A 107 45.30 -11.21 -20.19
C THR A 107 46.07 -10.43 -19.13
N ARG A 108 47.41 -10.50 -19.13
CA ARG A 108 48.26 -9.77 -18.16
C ARG A 108 48.13 -8.26 -18.32
N VAL A 109 48.14 -7.75 -19.55
CA VAL A 109 47.99 -6.32 -19.83
C VAL A 109 46.63 -5.82 -19.32
N LEU A 110 45.56 -6.60 -19.56
CA LEU A 110 44.22 -6.22 -19.12
C LEU A 110 44.12 -6.15 -17.60
N VAL A 111 44.60 -7.19 -16.93
CA VAL A 111 44.54 -7.33 -15.47
C VAL A 111 45.34 -6.23 -14.76
N ALA A 112 46.48 -5.84 -15.32
CA ALA A 112 47.32 -4.78 -14.74
C ALA A 112 46.62 -3.42 -14.67
N SER A 113 45.60 -3.20 -15.50
CA SER A 113 44.83 -1.94 -15.53
C SER A 113 43.63 -1.92 -14.58
N MET A 114 43.19 -3.08 -14.07
CA MET A 114 41.98 -3.22 -13.27
C MET A 114 42.31 -3.40 -11.78
N THR A 115 41.43 -2.93 -10.91
CA THR A 115 41.51 -3.21 -9.46
C THR A 115 41.09 -4.66 -9.17
N MET A 116 41.51 -5.18 -8.02
CA MET A 116 41.18 -6.55 -7.62
C MET A 116 39.66 -6.78 -7.50
N GLU A 117 38.95 -5.77 -6.96
CA GLU A 117 37.49 -5.82 -6.85
C GLU A 117 36.79 -5.80 -8.21
N GLU A 118 37.29 -5.02 -9.17
CA GLU A 118 36.74 -4.97 -10.54
C GLU A 118 36.93 -6.30 -11.26
N VAL A 119 38.08 -6.96 -11.11
CA VAL A 119 38.30 -8.29 -11.70
C VAL A 119 37.36 -9.32 -11.06
N PHE A 120 37.10 -9.21 -9.75
CA PHE A 120 36.19 -10.10 -9.02
C PHE A 120 34.71 -9.88 -9.38
N LYS A 121 34.25 -8.62 -9.43
CA LYS A 121 32.86 -8.24 -9.71
C LYS A 121 32.55 -8.31 -11.21
N GLY A 122 33.49 -7.86 -12.04
CA GLY A 122 33.37 -7.65 -13.48
C GLY A 122 33.69 -8.87 -14.33
N THR A 123 33.55 -10.10 -13.81
CA THR A 123 33.91 -11.33 -14.53
C THR A 123 33.27 -11.48 -15.91
N LYS A 124 32.12 -10.85 -16.19
CA LYS A 124 31.48 -10.87 -17.51
C LYS A 124 32.11 -9.89 -18.50
N GLU A 125 32.38 -8.67 -18.06
CA GLU A 125 33.00 -7.63 -18.89
C GLU A 125 34.47 -7.97 -19.16
N PHE A 126 35.18 -8.42 -18.11
CA PHE A 126 36.53 -8.96 -18.22
C PHE A 126 36.61 -10.10 -19.24
N LYS A 127 35.71 -11.08 -19.17
CA LYS A 127 35.65 -12.19 -20.14
C LYS A 127 35.52 -11.69 -21.58
N LYS A 128 34.65 -10.71 -21.81
CA LYS A 128 34.40 -10.14 -23.13
C LYS A 128 35.64 -9.41 -23.65
N GLU A 129 36.28 -8.60 -22.81
CA GLU A 129 37.44 -7.82 -23.21
C GLU A 129 38.69 -8.69 -23.47
N VAL A 130 38.95 -9.68 -22.61
CA VAL A 130 39.99 -10.70 -22.86
C VAL A 130 39.70 -11.43 -24.16
N PHE A 131 38.45 -11.86 -24.37
CA PHE A 131 38.06 -12.59 -25.57
C PHE A 131 38.29 -11.78 -26.85
N GLU A 132 37.86 -10.52 -26.88
CA GLU A 132 38.03 -9.65 -28.06
C GLU A 132 39.51 -9.41 -28.38
N LYS A 133 40.33 -9.08 -27.38
CA LYS A 133 41.77 -8.84 -27.58
C LYS A 133 42.52 -10.09 -28.02
N VAL A 134 42.31 -11.21 -27.33
CA VAL A 134 42.94 -12.49 -27.70
C VAL A 134 42.49 -12.96 -29.08
N GLN A 135 41.21 -12.80 -29.44
CA GLN A 135 40.71 -13.21 -30.75
C GLN A 135 41.35 -12.40 -31.89
N LEU A 136 41.65 -11.11 -31.69
CA LEU A 136 42.32 -10.28 -32.69
C LEU A 136 43.74 -10.78 -32.99
N GLU A 137 44.50 -11.16 -31.96
CA GLU A 137 45.84 -11.73 -32.13
C GLU A 137 45.79 -13.13 -32.77
N LEU A 138 44.86 -13.99 -32.33
CA LEU A 138 44.69 -15.35 -32.88
C LEU A 138 44.27 -15.36 -34.36
N ASN A 139 43.54 -14.34 -34.82
CA ASN A 139 43.15 -14.21 -36.22
C ASN A 139 44.37 -14.14 -37.17
N GLN A 140 45.50 -13.58 -36.72
CA GLN A 140 46.73 -13.50 -37.52
C GLN A 140 47.30 -14.89 -37.86
N PHE A 141 46.96 -15.89 -37.04
CA PHE A 141 47.37 -17.28 -37.20
C PHE A 141 46.25 -18.18 -37.74
N GLY A 142 45.11 -17.61 -38.11
CA GLY A 142 43.94 -18.36 -38.60
C GLY A 142 43.19 -19.15 -37.51
N LEU A 143 43.39 -18.80 -36.24
CA LEU A 143 42.78 -19.46 -35.09
C LEU A 143 41.54 -18.72 -34.59
N VAL A 144 40.57 -19.47 -34.07
CA VAL A 144 39.34 -18.96 -33.47
C VAL A 144 39.08 -19.61 -32.12
N ILE A 145 38.61 -18.80 -31.17
CA ILE A 145 38.14 -19.25 -29.87
C ILE A 145 36.69 -19.72 -30.02
N TYR A 146 36.45 -21.01 -29.83
CA TYR A 146 35.11 -21.59 -29.81
C TYR A 146 34.41 -21.41 -28.46
N ASN A 147 35.18 -21.51 -27.38
CA ASN A 147 34.67 -21.37 -26.01
C ASN A 147 35.77 -20.84 -25.08
N ALA A 148 35.37 -20.06 -24.08
CA ALA A 148 36.26 -19.57 -23.04
C ALA A 148 35.56 -19.69 -21.68
N ASN A 149 36.15 -20.48 -20.79
CA ASN A 149 35.67 -20.66 -19.43
C ASN A 149 36.73 -20.21 -18.42
N VAL A 150 36.49 -19.05 -17.81
CA VAL A 150 37.30 -18.58 -16.68
C VAL A 150 36.73 -19.18 -15.39
N LYS A 151 37.57 -19.91 -14.66
CA LYS A 151 37.23 -20.46 -13.34
C LYS A 151 37.30 -19.35 -12.27
N GLN A 152 36.97 -19.69 -11.03
CA GLN A 152 37.08 -18.75 -9.91
C GLN A 152 38.55 -18.34 -9.71
N LEU A 153 38.76 -17.06 -9.47
CA LEU A 153 40.07 -16.49 -9.18
C LEU A 153 40.63 -17.09 -7.89
N VAL A 154 41.94 -17.38 -7.89
CA VAL A 154 42.62 -18.01 -6.75
C VAL A 154 43.77 -17.09 -6.32
N ASP A 155 43.94 -16.96 -4.99
CA ASP A 155 45.08 -16.24 -4.43
C ASP A 155 46.39 -17.01 -4.72
N VAL A 156 47.50 -16.29 -4.89
CA VAL A 156 48.83 -16.91 -4.94
C VAL A 156 49.14 -17.52 -3.56
N PRO A 157 49.82 -18.69 -3.48
CA PRO A 157 50.19 -19.28 -2.19
C PRO A 157 50.88 -18.27 -1.26
N GLY A 158 50.30 -18.06 -0.07
CA GLY A 158 50.77 -17.07 0.91
C GLY A 158 49.90 -15.82 1.04
N HIS A 159 48.90 -15.64 0.17
CA HIS A 159 47.90 -14.58 0.26
C HIS A 159 46.49 -15.18 0.42
N GLU A 160 45.60 -14.50 1.14
CA GLU A 160 44.23 -14.95 1.44
C GLU A 160 43.18 -13.88 1.10
N TYR A 161 43.50 -12.98 0.18
CA TYR A 161 42.67 -11.81 -0.09
C TYR A 161 41.27 -12.18 -0.59
N PHE A 162 41.14 -13.11 -1.55
CA PHE A 162 39.82 -13.51 -2.05
C PHE A 162 38.98 -14.23 -1.00
N SER A 163 39.62 -14.96 -0.08
CA SER A 163 38.94 -15.61 1.03
C SER A 163 38.31 -14.57 1.97
N TYR A 164 39.07 -13.54 2.36
CA TYR A 164 38.56 -12.45 3.19
C TYR A 164 37.55 -11.56 2.44
N LEU A 165 37.77 -11.30 1.15
CA LEU A 165 36.84 -10.53 0.34
C LEU A 165 35.48 -11.24 0.23
N GLY A 166 35.48 -12.54 -0.04
CA GLY A 166 34.27 -13.36 -0.06
C GLY A 166 33.51 -13.34 1.27
N GLN A 167 34.24 -13.47 2.39
CA GLN A 167 33.64 -13.35 3.73
C GLN A 167 33.06 -11.96 3.98
N LYS A 168 33.79 -10.89 3.63
CA LYS A 168 33.33 -9.50 3.77
C LYS A 168 32.05 -9.26 2.99
N THR A 169 31.98 -9.67 1.72
CA THR A 169 30.77 -9.52 0.89
C THR A 169 29.58 -10.29 1.46
N GLN A 170 29.78 -11.50 1.97
CA GLN A 170 28.72 -12.26 2.63
C GLN A 170 28.23 -11.58 3.91
N MET A 171 29.15 -11.06 4.73
CA MET A 171 28.81 -10.33 5.95
C MET A 171 28.11 -9.01 5.65
N GLU A 172 28.54 -8.27 4.63
CA GLU A 172 27.88 -7.04 4.17
C GLU A 172 26.46 -7.31 3.70
N ALA A 173 26.24 -8.33 2.87
CA ALA A 173 24.89 -8.71 2.42
C ALA A 173 24.00 -9.15 3.60
N ALA A 174 24.55 -9.91 4.55
CA ALA A 174 23.83 -10.32 5.75
C ALA A 174 23.49 -9.13 6.66
N ASN A 175 24.41 -8.17 6.81
CA ASN A 175 24.18 -6.98 7.61
C ASN A 175 23.18 -6.03 6.94
N GLN A 176 23.24 -5.86 5.62
CA GLN A 176 22.23 -5.09 4.89
C GLN A 176 20.85 -5.70 5.06
N ALA A 177 20.71 -7.01 4.91
CA ALA A 177 19.44 -7.69 5.14
C ALA A 177 18.94 -7.52 6.60
N LYS A 178 19.85 -7.53 7.59
CA LYS A 178 19.49 -7.24 8.99
C LYS A 178 19.01 -5.80 9.18
N ILE A 179 19.65 -4.83 8.53
CA ILE A 179 19.25 -3.41 8.56
C ILE A 179 17.85 -3.27 7.96
N ASP A 180 17.61 -3.84 6.78
CA ASP A 180 16.32 -3.77 6.10
C ASP A 180 15.19 -4.40 6.94
N VAL A 181 15.46 -5.55 7.57
CA VAL A 181 14.51 -6.21 8.48
C VAL A 181 14.25 -5.37 9.73
N ALA A 182 15.28 -4.75 10.31
CA ALA A 182 15.13 -3.90 11.48
C ALA A 182 14.32 -2.63 11.16
N GLU A 183 14.57 -2.00 10.01
CA GLU A 183 13.81 -0.84 9.55
C GLU A 183 12.35 -1.20 9.27
N ALA A 184 12.10 -2.33 8.61
CA ALA A 184 10.75 -2.83 8.36
C ALA A 184 9.99 -3.10 9.67
N LYS A 185 10.65 -3.72 10.66
CA LYS A 185 10.06 -3.94 12.00
C LYS A 185 9.76 -2.62 12.71
N MET A 186 10.71 -1.68 12.72
CA MET A 186 10.52 -0.37 13.33
C MET A 186 9.31 0.35 12.72
N LYS A 187 9.22 0.39 11.38
CA LYS A 187 8.09 0.99 10.67
C LYS A 187 6.76 0.28 10.99
N GLY A 188 6.78 -1.05 11.06
CA GLY A 188 5.62 -1.85 11.44
C GLY A 188 5.14 -1.56 12.87
N GLU A 189 6.05 -1.50 13.83
CA GLU A 189 5.74 -1.20 15.24
C GLU A 189 5.25 0.23 15.44
N VAL A 190 5.88 1.21 14.78
CA VAL A 190 5.42 2.62 14.81
C VAL A 190 4.02 2.73 14.23
N GLY A 191 3.76 2.15 13.05
CA GLY A 191 2.43 2.17 12.45
C GLY A 191 1.36 1.46 13.30
N ALA A 192 1.72 0.37 13.98
CA ALA A 192 0.83 -0.32 14.92
C ALA A 192 0.52 0.57 16.14
N LYS A 193 1.54 1.18 16.75
CA LYS A 193 1.37 2.09 17.89
C LYS A 193 0.57 3.33 17.52
N GLU A 194 0.82 3.94 16.37
CA GLU A 194 0.05 5.08 15.86
C GLU A 194 -1.43 4.73 15.67
N ARG A 195 -1.75 3.57 15.09
CA ARG A 195 -3.14 3.10 15.00
C ARG A 195 -3.77 2.98 16.38
N THR A 196 -3.11 2.31 17.33
CA THR A 196 -3.65 2.17 18.68
C THR A 196 -3.82 3.51 19.38
N GLY A 197 -2.87 4.43 19.24
CA GLY A 197 -2.93 5.78 19.79
C GLY A 197 -4.09 6.59 19.20
N LEU A 198 -4.30 6.50 17.88
CA LEU A 198 -5.42 7.16 17.20
C LEU A 198 -6.77 6.56 17.64
N THR A 199 -6.86 5.23 17.80
CA THR A 199 -8.08 4.58 18.31
C THR A 199 -8.41 5.05 19.73
N ILE A 200 -7.40 5.14 20.61
CA ILE A 200 -7.57 5.62 21.98
C ILE A 200 -7.99 7.11 21.99
N GLN A 201 -7.34 7.95 21.18
CA GLN A 201 -7.72 9.37 21.05
C GLN A 201 -9.14 9.55 20.53
N ASN A 202 -9.53 8.79 19.49
CA ASN A 202 -10.88 8.84 18.93
C ASN A 202 -11.92 8.35 19.95
N ALA A 203 -11.63 7.27 20.68
CA ALA A 203 -12.50 6.78 21.75
C ALA A 203 -12.67 7.83 22.86
N ALA A 204 -11.57 8.47 23.28
CA ALA A 204 -11.61 9.54 24.29
C ALA A 204 -12.38 10.77 23.81
N LYS A 205 -12.22 11.15 22.52
CA LYS A 205 -12.96 12.26 21.91
C LYS A 205 -14.46 11.96 21.84
N ILE A 206 -14.84 10.75 21.44
CA ILE A 206 -16.24 10.31 21.41
C ILE A 206 -16.85 10.29 22.80
N ASP A 207 -16.14 9.81 23.84
CA ASP A 207 -16.62 9.82 25.22
C ASP A 207 -16.83 11.26 25.74
N ALA A 208 -15.88 12.16 25.44
CA ALA A 208 -15.99 13.57 25.79
C ALA A 208 -17.17 14.24 25.08
N GLU A 209 -17.31 14.05 23.76
CA GLU A 209 -18.45 14.56 22.98
C GLU A 209 -19.78 13.99 23.48
N SER A 210 -19.83 12.69 23.81
CA SER A 210 -21.01 12.04 24.38
C SER A 210 -21.44 12.68 25.71
N LYS A 211 -20.48 12.94 26.61
CA LYS A 211 -20.75 13.64 27.89
C LYS A 211 -21.23 15.08 27.70
N ILE A 212 -20.67 15.80 26.73
CA ILE A 212 -21.10 17.17 26.41
C ILE A 212 -22.55 17.13 25.89
N ILE A 213 -22.84 16.24 24.93
CA ILE A 213 -24.18 16.09 24.35
C ILE A 213 -25.20 15.66 25.42
N SER A 214 -24.84 14.72 26.30
CA SER A 214 -25.75 14.31 27.40
C SER A 214 -26.03 15.46 28.35
N THR A 215 -25.01 16.26 28.68
CA THR A 215 -25.17 17.43 29.56
C THR A 215 -26.01 18.51 28.89
N GLN A 216 -25.80 18.77 27.60
CA GLN A 216 -26.58 19.73 26.83
C GLN A 216 -28.05 19.31 26.72
N ARG A 217 -28.33 18.03 26.41
CA ARG A 217 -29.71 17.51 26.35
C ARG A 217 -30.42 17.58 27.71
N LEU A 218 -29.71 17.32 28.81
CA LEU A 218 -30.25 17.52 30.15
C LEU A 218 -30.54 19.01 30.43
N GLY A 219 -29.64 19.90 30.02
CA GLY A 219 -29.84 21.36 30.09
C GLY A 219 -31.04 21.85 29.28
N GLU A 220 -31.24 21.32 28.08
CA GLU A 220 -32.41 21.62 27.24
C GLU A 220 -33.70 21.06 27.83
N GLY A 221 -33.70 19.80 28.30
CA GLY A 221 -34.87 19.20 28.96
C GLY A 221 -35.29 19.97 30.22
N THR A 222 -34.34 20.35 31.06
CA THR A 222 -34.60 21.18 32.25
C THR A 222 -35.10 22.58 31.88
N LYS A 223 -34.58 23.20 30.81
CA LYS A 223 -35.12 24.47 30.29
C LYS A 223 -36.57 24.34 29.86
N GLU A 224 -36.91 23.29 29.10
CA GLU A 224 -38.26 23.06 28.61
C GLU A 224 -39.23 22.78 29.77
N GLU A 225 -38.81 22.00 30.78
CA GLU A 225 -39.61 21.82 32.01
C GLU A 225 -39.83 23.14 32.76
N ILE A 226 -38.79 23.98 32.89
CA ILE A 226 -38.90 25.29 33.53
C ILE A 226 -39.84 26.20 32.75
N LYS A 227 -39.76 26.22 31.41
CA LYS A 227 -40.69 26.99 30.56
C LYS A 227 -42.13 26.58 30.80
N VAL A 228 -42.44 25.28 30.71
CA VAL A 228 -43.79 24.76 30.94
C VAL A 228 -44.28 25.11 32.35
N LYS A 229 -43.45 24.93 33.38
CA LYS A 229 -43.80 25.31 34.76
C LYS A 229 -44.04 26.82 34.91
N SER A 230 -43.21 27.65 34.26
CA SER A 230 -43.35 29.10 34.30
C SER A 230 -44.61 29.59 33.59
N GLU A 231 -44.96 29.00 32.43
CA GLU A 231 -46.20 29.31 31.71
C GLU A 231 -47.41 28.96 32.57
N VAL A 232 -47.43 27.77 33.18
CA VAL A 232 -48.50 27.37 34.11
C VAL A 232 -48.61 28.35 35.29
N GLN A 233 -47.50 28.82 35.85
CA GLN A 233 -47.51 29.81 36.94
C GLN A 233 -48.03 31.18 36.48
N VAL A 234 -47.64 31.65 35.29
CA VAL A 234 -48.16 32.91 34.71
C VAL A 234 -49.68 32.80 34.54
N PHE A 235 -50.18 31.69 33.99
CA PHE A 235 -51.62 31.44 33.88
C PHE A 235 -52.33 31.34 35.23
N GLN A 236 -51.71 30.76 36.27
CA GLN A 236 -52.26 30.76 37.63
C GLN A 236 -52.39 32.19 38.18
N ASN A 237 -51.38 33.03 37.95
CA ASN A 237 -51.39 34.43 38.38
C ASN A 237 -52.47 35.24 37.62
N GLU A 238 -52.61 35.03 36.31
CA GLU A 238 -53.67 35.65 35.50
C GLU A 238 -55.07 35.23 35.97
N LYS A 239 -55.28 33.94 36.23
CA LYS A 239 -56.54 33.44 36.83
C LYS A 239 -56.83 34.15 38.15
N ALA A 240 -55.86 34.20 39.06
CA ALA A 240 -56.03 34.86 40.36
C ALA A 240 -56.37 36.35 40.21
N ALA A 241 -55.72 37.05 39.28
CA ALA A 241 -56.00 38.45 38.98
C ALA A 241 -57.42 38.67 38.40
N LEU A 242 -57.86 37.82 37.45
CA LEU A 242 -59.20 37.91 36.85
C LEU A 242 -60.31 37.59 37.86
N VAL A 243 -60.11 36.58 38.71
CA VAL A 243 -61.04 36.25 39.79
C VAL A 243 -61.12 37.40 40.79
N ALA A 244 -59.99 37.97 41.19
CA ALA A 244 -59.94 39.13 42.08
C ALA A 244 -60.62 40.37 41.47
N GLN A 245 -60.45 40.63 40.17
CA GLN A 245 -61.16 41.71 39.46
C GLN A 245 -62.67 41.47 39.43
N ALA A 246 -63.11 40.24 39.13
CA ALA A 246 -64.53 39.87 39.15
C ALA A 246 -65.14 40.03 40.56
N ASP A 247 -64.40 39.64 41.61
CA ASP A 247 -64.80 39.79 43.00
C ASP A 247 -64.83 41.26 43.45
N ALA A 248 -63.83 42.05 43.06
CA ALA A 248 -63.79 43.49 43.34
C ALA A 248 -64.93 44.23 42.66
N ALA A 249 -65.24 43.92 41.39
CA ALA A 249 -66.37 44.50 40.67
C ALA A 249 -67.71 44.17 41.36
N LEU A 250 -67.88 42.92 41.79
CA LEU A 250 -69.06 42.46 42.52
C LEU A 250 -69.17 43.17 43.89
N ALA A 251 -68.06 43.36 44.60
CA ALA A 251 -68.01 44.08 45.87
C ALA A 251 -68.34 45.58 45.72
N ILE A 252 -67.80 46.25 44.70
CA ILE A 252 -68.11 47.65 44.38
C ILE A 252 -69.61 47.79 44.08
N GLN A 253 -70.18 46.87 43.31
CA GLN A 253 -71.59 46.91 42.96
C GLN A 253 -72.49 46.65 44.18
N LYS A 254 -72.14 45.68 45.04
CA LYS A 254 -72.79 45.46 46.34
C LYS A 254 -72.75 46.72 47.20
N ALA A 255 -71.59 47.38 47.30
CA ALA A 255 -71.43 48.60 48.08
C ALA A 255 -72.22 49.80 47.51
N ALA A 256 -72.29 49.94 46.17
CA ALA A 256 -73.07 50.98 45.49
C ALA A 256 -74.57 50.83 45.73
N LEU A 257 -75.06 49.58 45.79
CA LEU A 257 -76.44 49.28 46.13
C LEU A 257 -76.74 49.59 47.59
N THR A 258 -75.89 49.16 48.54
CA THR A 258 -76.06 49.46 49.97
C THR A 258 -76.10 50.97 50.24
N LYS A 259 -75.24 51.76 49.58
CA LYS A 259 -75.24 53.23 49.67
C LYS A 259 -76.51 53.85 49.08
N SER A 260 -76.99 53.34 47.94
CA SER A 260 -78.24 53.79 47.30
C SER A 260 -79.48 53.49 48.16
N SER A 261 -79.49 52.37 48.90
CA SER A 261 -80.58 52.03 49.83
C SER A 261 -80.58 52.82 51.14
N CYS A 262 -79.51 53.57 51.46
CA CYS A 262 -79.41 54.38 52.68
C CYS A 262 -79.95 55.82 52.52
N LYS A 263 -80.10 56.33 51.28
CA LYS A 263 -80.74 57.64 51.03
C LYS A 263 -82.27 57.51 51.06
N LYS A 264 -82.88 57.81 52.21
CA LYS A 264 -84.34 57.82 52.43
C LYS A 264 -84.99 59.09 51.87
N GLN A 265 -85.87 58.96 50.87
CA GLN A 265 -87.08 59.77 50.75
C GLN A 265 -88.19 59.06 49.92
N THR A 266 -89.25 58.68 50.64
CA THR A 266 -90.68 58.51 50.26
C THR A 266 -91.12 57.55 49.12
N GLY A 267 -92.02 56.62 49.47
CA GLY A 267 -93.12 56.07 48.64
C GLY A 267 -92.81 54.99 47.58
N SER A 268 -91.73 55.13 46.81
CA SER A 268 -91.44 54.26 45.64
C SER A 268 -90.41 53.14 45.92
N TYR A 269 -90.34 52.66 47.16
CA TYR A 269 -89.22 51.86 47.68
C TYR A 269 -89.19 50.40 47.19
N ASN A 270 -90.34 49.71 47.18
CA ASN A 270 -90.39 48.26 46.90
C ASN A 270 -90.04 47.91 45.44
N ASP A 271 -90.48 48.72 44.47
CA ASP A 271 -90.20 48.45 43.05
C ASP A 271 -88.76 48.76 42.65
N LYS A 272 -88.13 49.77 43.27
CA LYS A 272 -86.71 50.09 43.04
C LYS A 272 -85.78 49.07 43.69
N GLN A 273 -86.15 48.51 44.85
CA GLN A 273 -85.42 47.41 45.48
C GLN A 273 -85.48 46.13 44.66
N LYS A 274 -86.67 45.72 44.20
CA LYS A 274 -86.80 44.53 43.35
C LYS A 274 -86.00 44.64 42.04
N LYS A 275 -85.96 45.82 41.42
CA LYS A 275 -85.13 46.07 40.22
C LYS A 275 -83.64 46.06 40.53
N ALA A 276 -83.23 46.64 41.65
CA ALA A 276 -81.83 46.64 42.11
C ALA A 276 -81.32 45.23 42.48
N GLU A 277 -82.16 44.42 43.12
CA GLU A 277 -81.88 43.02 43.45
C GLU A 277 -81.83 42.14 42.21
N ALA A 278 -82.74 42.34 41.24
CA ALA A 278 -82.69 41.65 39.95
C ALA A 278 -81.38 41.93 39.18
N VAL A 279 -80.94 43.19 39.15
CA VAL A 279 -79.66 43.59 38.53
C VAL A 279 -78.45 43.01 39.27
N LEU A 280 -78.49 42.93 40.61
CA LEU A 280 -77.45 42.28 41.41
C LEU A 280 -77.39 40.77 41.09
N TYR A 281 -78.54 40.11 41.01
CA TYR A 281 -78.64 38.68 40.71
C TYR A 281 -78.11 38.36 39.30
N GLU A 282 -78.48 39.15 38.29
CA GLU A 282 -77.95 39.00 36.92
C GLU A 282 -76.44 39.18 36.88
N LYS A 283 -75.90 40.17 37.60
CA LYS A 283 -74.47 40.44 37.65
C LYS A 283 -73.69 39.40 38.44
N GLN A 284 -74.29 38.84 39.48
CA GLN A 284 -73.74 37.73 40.24
C GLN A 284 -73.68 36.45 39.37
N LYS A 285 -74.74 36.16 38.62
CA LYS A 285 -74.76 35.09 37.60
C LYS A 285 -73.72 35.31 36.49
N GLN A 286 -73.53 36.55 36.02
CA GLN A 286 -72.49 36.88 35.04
C GLN A 286 -71.08 36.68 35.60
N ALA A 287 -70.82 37.12 36.84
CA ALA A 287 -69.54 36.93 37.52
C ALA A 287 -69.25 35.45 37.82
N GLU A 288 -70.27 34.67 38.14
CA GLU A 288 -70.14 33.22 38.34
C GLU A 288 -69.89 32.50 37.01
N ALA A 289 -70.55 32.91 35.93
CA ALA A 289 -70.32 32.39 34.58
C ALA A 289 -68.90 32.72 34.07
N THR A 290 -68.39 33.93 34.34
CA THR A 290 -67.00 34.28 33.98
C THR A 290 -65.99 33.50 34.80
N LYS A 291 -66.22 33.31 36.10
CA LYS A 291 -65.38 32.43 36.94
C LYS A 291 -65.38 30.99 36.43
N ALA A 292 -66.55 30.44 36.13
CA ALA A 292 -66.67 29.09 35.58
C ALA A 292 -65.97 28.96 34.21
N ALA A 293 -66.04 29.97 33.35
CA ALA A 293 -65.35 29.98 32.07
C ALA A 293 -63.81 30.05 32.23
N VAL A 294 -63.31 30.88 33.16
CA VAL A 294 -61.88 30.97 33.48
C VAL A 294 -61.38 29.67 34.11
N ASP A 295 -62.16 29.04 34.98
CA ASP A 295 -61.83 27.75 35.58
C ASP A 295 -61.80 26.62 34.55
N ALA A 296 -62.74 26.58 33.61
CA ALA A 296 -62.75 25.62 32.52
C ALA A 296 -61.54 25.79 31.58
N ALA A 297 -61.19 27.05 31.24
CA ALA A 297 -60.04 27.36 30.41
C ALA A 297 -58.71 26.98 31.10
N PHE A 298 -58.58 27.28 32.40
CA PHE A 298 -57.43 26.89 33.21
C PHE A 298 -57.29 25.36 33.30
N TYR A 299 -58.40 24.64 33.53
CA TYR A 299 -58.39 23.18 33.60
C TYR A 299 -57.95 22.54 32.27
N ALA A 300 -58.42 23.06 31.14
CA ALA A 300 -58.00 22.60 29.82
C ALA A 300 -56.49 22.80 29.59
N LYS A 301 -55.96 23.98 29.93
CA LYS A 301 -54.53 24.30 29.80
C LYS A 301 -53.65 23.49 30.77
N GLN A 302 -54.12 23.27 31.99
CA GLN A 302 -53.43 22.40 32.95
C GLN A 302 -53.36 20.96 32.44
N LYS A 303 -54.45 20.43 31.87
CA LYS A 303 -54.47 19.08 31.31
C LYS A 303 -53.62 18.94 30.05
N GLU A 304 -53.55 19.97 29.23
CA GLU A 304 -52.63 20.03 28.07
C GLU A 304 -51.16 19.97 28.54
N ALA A 305 -50.78 20.77 29.54
CA ALA A 305 -49.44 20.76 30.12
C ALA A 305 -49.10 19.43 30.82
N GLU A 306 -50.03 18.87 31.60
CA GLU A 306 -49.89 17.54 32.20
C GLU A 306 -49.76 16.44 31.14
N GLY A 307 -50.50 16.54 30.03
CA GLY A 307 -50.40 15.63 28.89
C GLY A 307 -49.03 15.67 28.24
N LEU A 308 -48.49 16.86 27.99
CA LEU A 308 -47.14 17.04 27.44
C LEU A 308 -46.05 16.50 28.37
N VAL A 309 -46.14 16.78 29.67
CA VAL A 309 -45.21 16.25 30.69
C VAL A 309 -45.33 14.73 30.80
N SER A 310 -46.54 14.17 30.74
CA SER A 310 -46.76 12.73 30.77
C SER A 310 -46.21 12.04 29.54
N MET A 311 -46.33 12.64 28.35
CA MET A 311 -45.73 12.12 27.12
C MET A 311 -44.20 12.15 27.17
N ALA A 312 -43.62 13.26 27.64
CA ALA A 312 -42.17 13.40 27.82
C ALA A 312 -41.64 12.39 28.86
N ASN A 313 -42.34 12.25 29.98
CA ASN A 313 -42.02 11.25 30.99
C ASN A 313 -42.13 9.84 30.43
N ALA A 314 -43.21 9.50 29.72
CA ALA A 314 -43.40 8.18 29.11
C ALA A 314 -42.30 7.83 28.11
N GLN A 315 -41.82 8.79 27.32
CA GLN A 315 -40.66 8.60 26.45
C GLN A 315 -39.38 8.35 27.27
N GLY A 316 -39.17 9.09 28.36
CA GLY A 316 -38.07 8.88 29.29
C GLY A 316 -38.12 7.50 29.98
N THR A 317 -39.29 7.07 30.47
CA THR A 317 -39.47 5.75 31.08
C THR A 317 -39.25 4.65 30.06
N TYR A 318 -39.78 4.78 28.84
CA TYR A 318 -39.58 3.82 27.74
C TYR A 318 -38.10 3.59 27.45
N ILE A 319 -37.35 4.68 27.28
CA ILE A 319 -35.89 4.66 27.07
C ILE A 319 -35.19 3.99 28.26
N LYS A 320 -35.56 4.34 29.50
CA LYS A 320 -34.96 3.77 30.72
C LYS A 320 -35.26 2.27 30.88
N THR A 321 -36.49 1.83 30.57
CA THR A 321 -36.86 0.41 30.61
C THR A 321 -36.13 -0.39 29.54
N LEU A 322 -35.96 0.17 28.33
CA LEU A 322 -35.17 -0.47 27.28
C LEU A 322 -33.71 -0.61 27.70
N LEU A 323 -33.12 0.44 28.30
CA LEU A 323 -31.74 0.40 28.79
C LEU A 323 -31.56 -0.68 29.89
N GLY A 324 -32.54 -0.80 30.80
CA GLY A 324 -32.54 -1.84 31.82
C GLY A 324 -32.70 -3.26 31.24
N ALA A 325 -33.49 -3.42 30.18
CA ALA A 325 -33.68 -4.70 29.48
C ALA A 325 -32.44 -5.19 28.72
N VAL A 326 -31.49 -4.29 28.41
CA VAL A 326 -30.20 -4.62 27.77
C VAL A 326 -29.02 -4.54 28.73
N ASP A 327 -29.24 -4.75 30.03
CA ASP A 327 -28.20 -4.76 31.08
C ASP A 327 -27.33 -3.48 31.10
N ASN A 328 -27.94 -2.30 30.86
CA ASN A 328 -27.23 -1.02 30.73
C ASN A 328 -26.18 -0.96 29.60
N ASN A 329 -26.24 -1.87 28.64
CA ASN A 329 -25.36 -1.84 27.48
C ASN A 329 -25.85 -0.77 26.47
N TYR A 330 -25.21 0.39 26.50
CA TYR A 330 -25.51 1.50 25.60
C TYR A 330 -25.40 1.12 24.12
N SER A 331 -24.42 0.29 23.74
CA SER A 331 -24.22 -0.12 22.34
C SER A 331 -25.42 -0.94 21.85
N ALA A 332 -25.84 -1.93 22.63
CA ALA A 332 -26.98 -2.77 22.29
C ALA A 332 -28.29 -1.98 22.19
N MET A 333 -28.52 -1.04 23.12
CA MET A 333 -29.68 -0.15 23.06
C MET A 333 -29.67 0.75 21.82
N ARG A 334 -28.51 1.34 21.51
CA ARG A 334 -28.33 2.19 20.32
C ARG A 334 -28.61 1.38 19.06
N ASP A 335 -28.03 0.19 18.93
CA ASP A 335 -28.22 -0.67 17.77
C ASP A 335 -29.69 -1.05 17.61
N PHE A 336 -30.38 -1.43 18.69
CA PHE A 336 -31.81 -1.70 18.68
C PHE A 336 -32.65 -0.49 18.23
N LEU A 337 -32.38 0.71 18.77
CA LEU A 337 -33.07 1.94 18.35
C LEU A 337 -32.78 2.30 16.89
N MET A 338 -31.54 2.11 16.43
CA MET A 338 -31.16 2.35 15.04
C MET A 338 -31.82 1.36 14.08
N ILE A 339 -32.01 0.09 14.49
CA ILE A 339 -32.75 -0.91 13.73
C ILE A 339 -34.24 -0.56 13.68
N ASN A 340 -34.86 -0.32 14.84
CA ASN A 340 -36.29 -0.07 14.94
C ASN A 340 -36.73 1.22 14.23
N ASN A 341 -35.87 2.23 14.22
CA ASN A 341 -36.11 3.49 13.52
C ASN A 341 -35.62 3.49 12.05
N GLY A 342 -35.14 2.36 11.52
CA GLY A 342 -34.74 2.24 10.11
C GLY A 342 -33.46 3.01 9.71
N ILE A 343 -32.67 3.48 10.67
CA ILE A 343 -31.50 4.35 10.42
C ILE A 343 -30.45 3.65 9.54
N TYR A 344 -30.28 2.32 9.66
CA TYR A 344 -29.35 1.58 8.80
C TYR A 344 -29.75 1.60 7.33
N GLN A 345 -31.06 1.57 7.04
CA GLN A 345 -31.56 1.68 5.67
C GLN A 345 -31.29 3.08 5.11
N ASP A 346 -31.47 4.12 5.93
CA ASP A 346 -31.18 5.50 5.53
C ASP A 346 -29.69 5.75 5.31
N ILE A 347 -28.81 5.22 6.17
CA ILE A 347 -27.36 5.31 5.99
C ILE A 347 -26.93 4.57 4.72
N ALA A 348 -27.44 3.36 4.50
CA ALA A 348 -27.14 2.59 3.28
C ALA A 348 -27.62 3.32 2.02
N LYS A 349 -28.82 3.90 2.05
CA LYS A 349 -29.37 4.70 0.94
C LYS A 349 -28.54 5.97 0.70
N THR A 350 -28.12 6.66 1.75
CA THR A 350 -27.30 7.88 1.65
C THR A 350 -25.90 7.57 1.11
N ASN A 351 -25.27 6.50 1.58
CA ASN A 351 -23.97 6.05 1.08
C ASN A 351 -24.08 5.58 -0.38
N ALA A 352 -25.14 4.84 -0.73
CA ALA A 352 -25.40 4.44 -2.10
C ALA A 352 -25.62 5.67 -3.01
N MET A 353 -26.34 6.70 -2.55
CA MET A 353 -26.50 7.96 -3.26
C MET A 353 -25.18 8.70 -3.43
N ALA A 354 -24.32 8.74 -2.41
CA ALA A 354 -23.00 9.38 -2.47
C ALA A 354 -22.05 8.68 -3.46
N ILE A 355 -22.13 7.34 -3.56
CA ILE A 355 -21.30 6.55 -4.48
C ILE A 355 -21.87 6.57 -5.90
N ARG A 356 -23.18 6.76 -6.09
CA ARG A 356 -23.84 6.72 -7.39
C ARG A 356 -23.25 7.68 -8.43
N ASP A 357 -22.77 8.85 -7.98
CA ASP A 357 -22.24 9.88 -8.86
C ASP A 357 -20.71 9.79 -9.05
N LEU A 358 -20.04 8.95 -8.24
CA LEU A 358 -18.66 8.58 -8.49
C LEU A 358 -18.67 7.48 -9.57
N GLN A 359 -18.01 7.71 -10.69
CA GLN A 359 -17.72 6.69 -11.71
C GLN A 359 -16.35 6.06 -11.44
N PRO A 360 -16.18 5.12 -10.48
CA PRO A 360 -14.89 4.49 -10.26
C PRO A 360 -14.57 3.53 -11.43
N LYS A 361 -13.40 3.70 -12.04
CA LYS A 361 -12.79 2.66 -12.88
C LYS A 361 -12.35 1.51 -11.99
N ILE A 362 -13.19 0.48 -11.86
CA ILE A 362 -12.88 -0.73 -11.11
C ILE A 362 -12.07 -1.66 -12.02
N SER A 363 -10.78 -1.84 -11.75
CA SER A 363 -9.95 -2.87 -12.38
C SER A 363 -10.17 -4.21 -11.67
N VAL A 364 -10.96 -5.09 -12.28
CA VAL A 364 -11.15 -6.47 -11.80
C VAL A 364 -9.97 -7.31 -12.30
N TRP A 365 -9.07 -7.70 -11.40
CA TRP A 365 -8.07 -8.73 -11.69
C TRP A 365 -8.74 -10.11 -11.62
N ASN A 366 -9.01 -10.71 -12.78
CA ASN A 366 -9.49 -12.08 -12.86
C ASN A 366 -8.27 -13.01 -12.98
N GLN A 367 -7.96 -13.79 -11.93
CA GLN A 367 -7.01 -14.90 -12.02
C GLN A 367 -7.69 -16.06 -12.76
N GLY A 368 -7.59 -16.04 -14.10
CA GLY A 368 -8.08 -17.11 -14.97
C GLY A 368 -7.25 -18.39 -14.81
N GLY A 369 -7.93 -19.46 -14.36
CA GLY A 369 -7.41 -20.82 -14.40
C GLY A 369 -7.24 -21.32 -15.84
N ALA A 370 -6.20 -22.13 -16.04
CA ALA A 370 -5.79 -22.70 -17.30
C ALA A 370 -6.90 -23.56 -17.94
N GLY A 371 -7.36 -23.14 -19.12
CA GLY A 371 -8.10 -23.97 -20.07
C GLY A 371 -7.12 -24.69 -20.99
N VAL A 372 -7.12 -26.02 -20.91
CA VAL A 372 -6.44 -26.93 -21.84
C VAL A 372 -7.14 -26.84 -23.18
N ASP A 373 -6.39 -26.49 -24.24
CA ASP A 373 -6.90 -26.51 -25.61
C ASP A 373 -6.39 -27.78 -26.31
N GLN A 374 -7.31 -28.65 -26.70
CA GLN A 374 -7.10 -29.69 -27.71
C GLN A 374 -7.73 -29.19 -29.01
N GLY A 375 -6.89 -28.99 -30.02
CA GLY A 375 -7.27 -28.69 -31.40
C GLY A 375 -6.08 -28.90 -32.32
#